data_AF-L1J3C2-F1
#
_entry.id   AF-L1J3C2-F1
#
_cell.length_a   1.000
_cell.length_b   1.000
_cell.length_c   1.000
_cell.angle_alpha   90.00
_cell.angle_beta   90.00
_cell.angle_gamma   90.00
#
_symmetry.space_group_name_H-M   'P 1'
#
loop_
_entity.id
_entity.type
_entity.pdbx_description
1 polymer ?
#
loop_
_entity_poly.entity_id
_entity_poly.type
_entity_poly.pdbx_seq_one_letter_code
_entity_poly.pdbx_strand_id
1 'polypeptide(L)'
;MQWSRRALLLTGGVALPAFAFENRIVDLRPELDGVPYGARTAVPEGVGEGTALKGCPPPFKAARPAPNCFSSFIDPKKDRDHYYKPFKYNKDEKEAMNELLAAVKAYPPGQANIDAGGWKLVRNDDRYIYVQYESGKIGYLDDLEFLMDPETKSVNVRSASRAGFLDFGVNAKRINWYAKYLRNLGWETTDVTPDNYRFYFKQNGTE
;
A
#
# COMPACT_ATOMS: atom_id res chain seq x y z
N MET A 1 -14.93 61.17 -15.72
CA MET A 1 -13.98 60.07 -15.99
C MET A 1 -13.30 59.70 -14.69
N GLN A 2 -13.77 58.65 -14.01
CA GLN A 2 -13.22 58.21 -12.73
C GLN A 2 -12.89 56.73 -12.86
N TRP A 3 -11.60 56.41 -12.97
CA TRP A 3 -11.09 55.06 -13.11
C TRP A 3 -11.08 54.39 -11.72
N SER A 4 -12.04 53.52 -11.46
CA SER A 4 -12.02 52.64 -10.28
C SER A 4 -11.03 51.50 -10.52
N ARG A 5 -9.90 51.53 -9.80
CA ARG A 5 -8.93 50.43 -9.77
C ARG A 5 -9.57 49.21 -9.09
N ARG A 6 -9.82 48.15 -9.86
CA ARG A 6 -10.07 46.81 -9.29
C ARG A 6 -8.77 46.32 -8.64
N ALA A 7 -8.80 46.16 -7.32
CA ALA A 7 -7.77 45.40 -6.62
C ALA A 7 -7.93 43.93 -7.01
N LEU A 8 -6.98 43.42 -7.81
CA LEU A 8 -6.84 42.00 -8.06
C LEU A 8 -6.21 41.40 -6.80
N LEU A 9 -7.03 40.75 -5.97
CA LEU A 9 -6.54 39.87 -4.92
C LEU A 9 -5.82 38.70 -5.59
N LEU A 10 -4.50 38.81 -5.71
CA LEU A 10 -3.64 37.66 -5.96
C LEU A 10 -3.70 36.80 -4.70
N THR A 11 -4.59 35.81 -4.70
CA THR A 11 -4.49 34.68 -3.78
C THR A 11 -3.18 33.98 -4.12
N GLY A 12 -2.14 34.32 -3.38
CA GLY A 12 -0.87 33.60 -3.39
C GLY A 12 -1.11 32.20 -2.86
N GLY A 13 -1.57 31.31 -3.74
CA GLY A 13 -1.38 29.89 -3.53
C GLY A 13 0.13 29.67 -3.52
N VAL A 14 0.67 29.34 -2.35
CA VAL A 14 2.02 28.79 -2.28
C VAL A 14 1.96 27.55 -3.16
N ALA A 15 2.59 27.61 -4.33
CA ALA A 15 2.71 26.46 -5.20
C ALA A 15 3.40 25.38 -4.37
N LEU A 16 2.64 24.36 -3.97
CA LEU A 16 3.23 23.16 -3.41
C LEU A 16 4.30 22.71 -4.40
N PRO A 17 5.51 22.34 -3.95
CA PRO A 17 6.46 21.73 -4.86
C PRO A 17 5.76 20.53 -5.48
N ALA A 18 5.44 20.61 -6.77
CA ALA A 18 5.15 19.42 -7.56
C ALA A 18 6.35 18.51 -7.32
N PHE A 19 6.13 17.24 -6.94
CA PHE A 19 7.12 16.19 -6.66
C PHE A 19 7.15 15.67 -5.19
N ALA A 20 6.11 14.89 -4.83
CA ALA A 20 5.94 13.92 -3.72
C ALA A 20 4.46 13.45 -3.73
N PHE A 21 4.02 12.50 -2.88
CA PHE A 21 2.58 12.31 -2.66
C PHE A 21 1.98 13.51 -1.91
N GLU A 22 0.75 13.91 -2.28
CA GLU A 22 0.08 15.10 -1.73
C GLU A 22 -0.11 15.06 -0.20
N ASN A 23 -0.27 13.86 0.35
CA ASN A 23 -0.52 13.62 1.77
C ASN A 23 0.75 13.27 2.56
N ARG A 24 1.94 13.56 2.02
CA ARG A 24 3.23 13.35 2.71
C ARG A 24 3.32 14.12 4.03
N ILE A 25 4.06 13.57 4.98
CA ILE A 25 4.49 14.26 6.21
C ILE A 25 5.94 14.74 6.03
N VAL A 26 6.11 16.02 5.67
CA VAL A 26 7.41 16.64 5.36
C VAL A 26 8.37 16.62 6.55
N ASP A 27 7.87 16.86 7.76
CA ASP A 27 8.69 16.92 8.99
C ASP A 27 9.45 15.63 9.29
N LEU A 28 8.97 14.49 8.77
CA LEU A 28 9.62 13.21 8.97
C LEU A 28 10.73 12.94 7.95
N ARG A 29 10.72 13.60 6.77
CA ARG A 29 11.65 13.36 5.63
C ARG A 29 11.83 14.61 4.74
N PRO A 30 12.46 15.68 5.24
CA PRO A 30 12.65 16.91 4.47
C PRO A 30 13.54 16.72 3.23
N GLU A 31 14.42 15.71 3.21
CA GLU A 31 15.32 15.45 2.08
C GLU A 31 14.62 14.88 0.84
N LEU A 32 13.38 14.41 1.00
CA LEU A 32 12.57 13.94 -0.11
C LEU A 32 11.76 15.08 -0.73
N ASP A 33 11.75 16.27 -0.14
CA ASP A 33 10.99 17.42 -0.63
C ASP A 33 11.44 17.83 -2.03
N GLY A 34 10.48 18.01 -2.95
CA GLY A 34 10.74 18.28 -4.36
C GLY A 34 11.30 17.12 -5.19
N VAL A 35 11.37 15.89 -4.68
CA VAL A 35 11.82 14.71 -5.44
C VAL A 35 10.66 14.01 -6.16
N PRO A 36 10.71 13.84 -7.50
CA PRO A 36 9.57 13.31 -8.25
C PRO A 36 9.14 11.93 -7.80
N TYR A 37 7.83 11.80 -7.57
CA TYR A 37 7.19 10.52 -7.35
C TYR A 37 7.39 9.59 -8.56
N GLY A 38 7.81 8.34 -8.33
CA GLY A 38 7.97 7.35 -9.41
C GLY A 38 9.28 7.42 -10.20
N ALA A 39 10.11 8.46 -10.05
CA ALA A 39 11.39 8.56 -10.75
C ALA A 39 12.43 7.51 -10.28
N ARG A 40 12.15 6.79 -9.20
CA ARG A 40 13.08 5.86 -8.56
C ARG A 40 12.93 4.41 -9.04
N THR A 41 11.71 3.97 -9.38
CA THR A 41 11.41 2.59 -9.80
C THR A 41 10.17 2.50 -10.69
N ALA A 42 10.28 1.77 -11.81
CA ALA A 42 9.14 1.49 -12.69
C ALA A 42 8.09 0.61 -12.00
N VAL A 43 6.83 0.74 -12.42
CA VAL A 43 5.75 -0.16 -11.98
C VAL A 43 6.06 -1.58 -12.52
N PRO A 44 6.08 -2.62 -11.67
CA PRO A 44 6.30 -3.99 -12.15
C PRO A 44 5.16 -4.46 -13.07
N GLU A 45 5.49 -5.35 -14.02
CA GLU A 45 4.51 -5.97 -14.92
C GLU A 45 3.37 -6.64 -14.13
N GLY A 46 2.12 -6.47 -14.57
CA GLY A 46 0.95 -7.03 -13.90
C GLY A 46 0.35 -6.20 -12.78
N VAL A 47 1.10 -5.25 -12.22
CA VAL A 47 0.62 -4.41 -11.12
C VAL A 47 -0.29 -3.32 -11.69
N GLY A 48 -1.47 -3.14 -11.10
CA GLY A 48 -2.43 -2.14 -11.56
C GLY A 48 -3.36 -2.63 -12.66
N GLU A 49 -3.24 -3.87 -13.14
CA GLU A 49 -4.06 -4.42 -14.24
C GLU A 49 -5.46 -4.83 -13.80
N GLY A 50 -5.63 -5.29 -12.56
CA GLY A 50 -6.93 -5.59 -11.95
C GLY A 50 -7.61 -6.88 -12.42
N THR A 51 -6.93 -7.72 -13.20
CA THR A 51 -7.45 -9.01 -13.69
C THR A 51 -7.03 -10.19 -12.83
N ALA A 52 -5.79 -10.17 -12.32
CA ALA A 52 -5.24 -11.14 -11.39
C ALA A 52 -4.12 -10.48 -10.58
N LEU A 53 -3.97 -10.87 -9.30
CA LEU A 53 -2.83 -10.43 -8.53
C LEU A 53 -1.60 -11.27 -8.87
N LYS A 54 -0.42 -10.65 -8.83
CA LYS A 54 0.84 -11.38 -8.97
C LYS A 54 1.24 -12.05 -7.64
N GLY A 55 2.11 -13.05 -7.74
CA GLY A 55 2.82 -13.56 -6.57
C GLY A 55 3.88 -12.57 -6.08
N CYS A 56 4.73 -13.04 -5.17
CA CYS A 56 5.90 -12.27 -4.73
C CYS A 56 7.08 -12.51 -5.67
N PRO A 57 7.61 -11.46 -6.31
CA PRO A 57 8.72 -11.62 -7.24
C PRO A 57 10.00 -12.03 -6.50
N PRO A 58 10.81 -12.95 -7.06
CA PRO A 58 12.15 -13.18 -6.55
C PRO A 58 13.02 -11.94 -6.81
N PRO A 59 13.88 -11.55 -5.86
CA PRO A 59 14.90 -10.53 -6.10
C PRO A 59 15.96 -11.14 -7.02
N PHE A 60 16.33 -10.43 -8.09
CA PHE A 60 17.47 -10.71 -8.99
C PHE A 60 18.10 -12.12 -8.89
N LYS A 61 17.65 -13.07 -9.73
CA LYS A 61 18.19 -14.45 -9.85
C LYS A 61 18.12 -15.31 -8.58
N ALA A 62 17.47 -14.87 -7.51
CA ALA A 62 17.28 -15.68 -6.32
C ALA A 62 16.26 -16.80 -6.55
N ALA A 63 16.49 -17.94 -5.88
CA ALA A 63 15.60 -19.09 -5.93
C ALA A 63 14.35 -18.93 -5.05
N ARG A 64 14.27 -17.88 -4.22
CA ARG A 64 13.15 -17.63 -3.29
C ARG A 64 12.71 -16.17 -3.34
N PRO A 65 11.42 -15.87 -3.09
CA PRO A 65 10.94 -14.50 -2.96
C PRO A 65 11.68 -13.72 -1.87
N ALA A 66 11.75 -12.40 -2.03
CA ALA A 66 12.35 -11.52 -1.03
C ALA A 66 11.34 -11.32 0.10
N PRO A 67 11.80 -11.19 1.37
CA PRO A 67 10.93 -10.95 2.52
C PRO A 67 10.48 -9.49 2.56
N ASN A 68 9.90 -9.00 1.47
CA ASN A 68 9.40 -7.64 1.26
C ASN A 68 8.02 -7.66 0.57
N CYS A 69 7.37 -8.82 0.58
CA CYS A 69 6.14 -9.04 -0.15
C CYS A 69 5.24 -10.07 0.54
N PHE A 70 3.93 -9.82 0.44
CA PHE A 70 2.89 -10.77 0.77
C PHE A 70 1.88 -10.83 -0.38
N SER A 71 1.37 -12.03 -0.71
CA SER A 71 0.34 -12.20 -1.73
C SER A 71 -0.58 -13.39 -1.45
N SER A 72 -1.88 -13.20 -1.66
CA SER A 72 -2.88 -14.27 -1.61
C SER A 72 -2.78 -15.26 -2.78
N PHE A 73 -2.05 -14.92 -3.84
CA PHE A 73 -1.87 -15.75 -5.04
C PHE A 73 -0.67 -16.70 -4.93
N ILE A 74 -0.15 -16.90 -3.72
CA ILE A 74 0.93 -17.84 -3.42
C ILE A 74 0.33 -19.15 -2.91
N ASP A 75 0.88 -20.29 -3.32
CA ASP A 75 0.50 -21.59 -2.76
C ASP A 75 1.07 -21.70 -1.33
N PRO A 76 0.23 -21.71 -0.27
CA PRO A 76 0.70 -21.77 1.11
C PRO A 76 1.46 -23.05 1.44
N LYS A 77 1.33 -24.11 0.63
CA LYS A 77 2.11 -25.35 0.80
C LYS A 77 3.55 -25.21 0.30
N LYS A 78 3.79 -24.28 -0.63
CA LYS A 78 5.12 -24.01 -1.21
C LYS A 78 5.82 -22.87 -0.50
N ASP A 79 5.09 -21.82 -0.14
CA ASP A 79 5.65 -20.62 0.46
C ASP A 79 4.65 -19.96 1.41
N ARG A 80 4.65 -20.45 2.66
CA ARG A 80 3.75 -19.96 3.70
C ARG A 80 4.10 -18.54 4.16
N ASP A 81 5.38 -18.16 4.15
CA ASP A 81 5.83 -16.88 4.71
C ASP A 81 5.52 -15.69 3.80
N HIS A 82 5.33 -15.91 2.50
CA HIS A 82 4.86 -14.86 1.58
C HIS A 82 3.35 -14.98 1.30
N TYR A 83 2.72 -16.11 1.63
CA TYR A 83 1.28 -16.27 1.47
C TYR A 83 0.50 -15.41 2.47
N TYR A 84 -0.41 -14.58 1.96
CA TYR A 84 -1.38 -13.88 2.79
C TYR A 84 -2.78 -14.46 2.63
N LYS A 85 -3.39 -14.87 3.74
CA LYS A 85 -4.77 -15.37 3.73
C LYS A 85 -5.71 -14.24 3.30
N PRO A 86 -6.53 -14.43 2.24
CA PRO A 86 -7.50 -13.43 1.81
C PRO A 86 -8.39 -12.94 2.96
N PHE A 87 -8.72 -11.65 2.96
CA PHE A 87 -9.78 -11.16 3.83
C PHE A 87 -11.11 -11.79 3.43
N LYS A 88 -11.96 -12.09 4.40
CA LYS A 88 -13.29 -12.66 4.17
C LYS A 88 -14.35 -11.71 4.70
N TYR A 89 -15.42 -11.55 3.93
CA TYR A 89 -16.58 -10.73 4.28
C TYR A 89 -17.86 -11.56 4.19
N ASN A 90 -18.85 -11.21 5.00
CA ASN A 90 -20.18 -11.85 4.95
C ASN A 90 -21.28 -10.80 4.80
N LYS A 91 -21.13 -9.95 3.80
CA LYS A 91 -22.03 -8.85 3.44
C LYS A 91 -22.16 -8.76 1.93
N ASP A 92 -22.93 -7.78 1.46
CA ASP A 92 -23.06 -7.50 0.03
C ASP A 92 -21.70 -7.07 -0.57
N GLU A 93 -21.44 -7.42 -1.82
CA GLU A 93 -20.17 -7.13 -2.50
C GLU A 93 -19.90 -5.62 -2.57
N LYS A 94 -20.92 -4.82 -2.88
CA LYS A 94 -20.80 -3.37 -2.99
C LYS A 94 -20.56 -2.75 -1.62
N GLU A 95 -21.22 -3.27 -0.57
CA GLU A 95 -20.95 -2.87 0.81
C GLU A 95 -19.50 -3.17 1.20
N ALA A 96 -19.02 -4.38 0.92
CA ALA A 96 -17.65 -4.78 1.21
C ALA A 96 -16.62 -3.91 0.45
N MET A 97 -16.85 -3.65 -0.83
CA MET A 97 -15.99 -2.80 -1.64
C MET A 97 -15.95 -1.35 -1.12
N ASN A 98 -17.10 -0.81 -0.69
CA ASN A 98 -17.16 0.54 -0.10
C ASN A 98 -16.40 0.62 1.23
N GLU A 99 -16.50 -0.39 2.09
CA GLU A 99 -15.75 -0.45 3.35
C GLU A 99 -14.25 -0.57 3.12
N LEU A 100 -13.84 -1.36 2.12
CA LEU A 100 -12.44 -1.47 1.73
C LEU A 100 -11.89 -0.13 1.22
N LEU A 101 -12.64 0.56 0.36
CA LEU A 101 -12.28 1.91 -0.10
C LEU A 101 -12.24 2.91 1.06
N ALA A 102 -13.16 2.80 2.03
CA ALA A 102 -13.14 3.62 3.23
C ALA A 102 -11.89 3.35 4.08
N ALA A 103 -11.47 2.10 4.22
CA ALA A 103 -10.22 1.74 4.89
C ALA A 103 -9.02 2.39 4.20
N VAL A 104 -8.94 2.32 2.86
CA VAL A 104 -7.87 2.98 2.09
C VAL A 104 -7.83 4.48 2.35
N LYS A 105 -8.99 5.15 2.33
CA LYS A 105 -9.08 6.59 2.60
C LYS A 105 -8.77 6.96 4.05
N ALA A 106 -9.03 6.07 4.99
CA ALA A 106 -8.76 6.27 6.40
C ALA A 106 -7.30 5.98 6.80
N TYR A 107 -6.49 5.40 5.90
CA TYR A 107 -5.08 5.11 6.18
C TYR A 107 -4.31 6.41 6.45
N PRO A 108 -3.79 6.62 7.68
CA PRO A 108 -3.09 7.85 7.99
C PRO A 108 -1.70 7.86 7.34
N PRO A 109 -1.29 8.93 6.65
CA PRO A 109 0.11 9.08 6.23
C PRO A 109 1.07 8.92 7.42
N GLY A 110 2.23 8.29 7.20
CA GLY A 110 3.19 8.02 8.27
C GLY A 110 2.73 7.06 9.36
N GLN A 111 1.65 6.30 9.13
CA GLN A 111 1.19 5.25 10.04
C GLN A 111 2.38 4.42 10.56
N ALA A 112 2.45 4.24 11.89
CA ALA A 112 3.52 3.51 12.57
C ALA A 112 4.97 3.87 12.14
N ASN A 113 5.17 5.12 11.69
CA ASN A 113 6.44 5.63 11.15
C ASN A 113 6.95 4.85 9.92
N ILE A 114 6.06 4.25 9.11
CA ILE A 114 6.45 3.46 7.93
C ILE A 114 6.16 4.12 6.58
N ASP A 115 5.14 4.98 6.46
CA ASP A 115 4.69 5.53 5.17
C ASP A 115 4.63 7.06 5.17
N ALA A 116 5.67 7.68 5.73
CA ALA A 116 5.74 9.14 5.86
C ALA A 116 5.87 9.85 4.50
N GLY A 117 6.34 9.15 3.46
CA GLY A 117 6.36 9.64 2.09
C GLY A 117 4.97 9.85 1.49
N GLY A 118 3.92 9.35 2.18
CA GLY A 118 2.53 9.45 1.78
C GLY A 118 2.07 8.23 0.98
N TRP A 119 0.88 8.34 0.42
CA TRP A 119 0.29 7.31 -0.41
C TRP A 119 -0.68 7.91 -1.43
N LYS A 120 -0.97 7.16 -2.49
CA LYS A 120 -1.94 7.54 -3.52
C LYS A 120 -2.80 6.37 -3.92
N LEU A 121 -4.11 6.60 -3.93
CA LEU A 121 -5.05 5.72 -4.63
C LEU A 121 -4.84 5.90 -6.13
N VAL A 122 -4.32 4.88 -6.79
CA VAL A 122 -3.99 4.91 -8.22
C VAL A 122 -5.17 4.45 -9.06
N ARG A 123 -5.86 3.39 -8.62
CA ARG A 123 -6.98 2.80 -9.34
C ARG A 123 -8.03 2.29 -8.36
N ASN A 124 -9.29 2.48 -8.73
CA ASN A 124 -10.46 2.05 -7.97
C ASN A 124 -11.59 1.74 -8.94
N ASP A 125 -11.86 0.46 -9.11
CA ASP A 125 -12.83 -0.11 -10.03
C ASP A 125 -13.73 -1.07 -9.24
N ASP A 126 -14.82 -1.56 -9.82
CA ASP A 126 -15.85 -2.36 -9.11
C ASP A 126 -15.31 -3.51 -8.25
N ARG A 127 -14.19 -4.12 -8.65
CA ARG A 127 -13.59 -5.28 -7.96
C ARG A 127 -12.12 -5.11 -7.62
N TYR A 128 -11.53 -3.94 -7.85
CA TYR A 128 -10.09 -3.78 -7.74
C TYR A 128 -9.70 -2.41 -7.18
N ILE A 129 -8.82 -2.43 -6.19
CA ILE A 129 -8.19 -1.22 -5.65
C ILE A 129 -6.69 -1.38 -5.74
N TYR A 130 -6.02 -0.33 -6.22
CA TYR A 130 -4.58 -0.23 -6.25
C TYR A 130 -4.12 1.07 -5.58
N VAL A 131 -3.26 0.92 -4.58
CA VAL A 131 -2.67 2.00 -3.82
C VAL A 131 -1.15 1.89 -3.89
N GLN A 132 -0.50 3.03 -4.05
CA GLN A 132 0.95 3.12 -3.94
C GLN A 132 1.33 3.83 -2.65
N TYR A 133 2.37 3.34 -1.98
CA TYR A 133 2.93 3.87 -0.75
C TYR A 133 4.39 4.24 -0.95
N GLU A 134 4.86 5.28 -0.26
CA GLU A 134 6.28 5.58 -0.19
C GLU A 134 6.79 5.41 1.24
N SER A 135 7.67 4.44 1.42
CA SER A 135 8.20 4.09 2.73
C SER A 135 9.04 5.24 3.33
N GLY A 136 8.73 5.57 4.57
CA GLY A 136 9.29 6.70 5.30
C GLY A 136 10.77 6.58 5.65
N LYS A 137 11.41 5.39 5.60
CA LYS A 137 12.85 5.26 5.90
C LYS A 137 13.76 5.34 4.68
N ILE A 138 13.37 4.70 3.57
CA ILE A 138 14.23 4.56 2.38
C ILE A 138 13.65 5.29 1.17
N GLY A 139 12.35 5.63 1.19
CA GLY A 139 11.66 6.24 0.06
C GLY A 139 11.44 5.25 -1.09
N TYR A 140 11.31 3.96 -0.76
CA TYR A 140 10.91 2.93 -1.71
C TYR A 140 9.41 2.97 -1.92
N LEU A 141 9.03 2.74 -3.18
CA LEU A 141 7.64 2.56 -3.54
C LEU A 141 7.20 1.14 -3.27
N ASP A 142 6.08 1.02 -2.59
CA ASP A 142 5.38 -0.23 -2.36
C ASP A 142 4.02 -0.18 -3.07
N ASP A 143 3.63 -1.33 -3.61
CA ASP A 143 2.35 -1.54 -4.26
C ASP A 143 1.44 -2.35 -3.34
N LEU A 144 0.24 -1.83 -3.06
CA LEU A 144 -0.82 -2.53 -2.35
C LEU A 144 -2.02 -2.70 -3.28
N GLU A 145 -2.39 -3.94 -3.52
CA GLU A 145 -3.49 -4.32 -4.40
C GLU A 145 -4.52 -5.15 -3.64
N PHE A 146 -5.78 -4.83 -3.87
CA PHE A 146 -6.92 -5.58 -3.40
C PHE A 146 -7.76 -6.03 -4.60
N LEU A 147 -8.09 -7.31 -4.66
CA LEU A 147 -8.93 -7.88 -5.70
C LEU A 147 -10.08 -8.68 -5.08
N MET A 148 -11.30 -8.23 -5.32
CA MET A 148 -12.53 -8.90 -4.88
C MET A 148 -12.68 -10.24 -5.62
N ASP A 149 -12.97 -11.28 -4.86
CA ASP A 149 -13.46 -12.57 -5.34
C ASP A 149 -14.86 -12.81 -4.77
N PRO A 150 -15.92 -12.48 -5.55
CA PRO A 150 -17.30 -12.59 -5.12
C PRO A 150 -17.75 -14.04 -4.88
N GLU A 151 -17.21 -15.00 -5.63
CA GLU A 151 -17.59 -16.41 -5.53
C GLU A 151 -17.26 -16.97 -4.15
N THR A 152 -16.12 -16.56 -3.60
CA THR A 152 -15.66 -17.00 -2.29
C THR A 152 -15.86 -15.96 -1.18
N LYS A 153 -16.57 -14.87 -1.48
CA LYS A 153 -16.75 -13.68 -0.62
C LYS A 153 -15.45 -13.24 0.05
N SER A 154 -14.43 -13.03 -0.77
CA SER A 154 -13.09 -12.70 -0.27
C SER A 154 -12.44 -11.55 -1.01
N VAL A 155 -11.40 -11.00 -0.39
CA VAL A 155 -10.51 -10.01 -0.99
C VAL A 155 -9.11 -10.56 -0.95
N ASN A 156 -8.59 -10.85 -2.13
CA ASN A 156 -7.19 -11.20 -2.32
C ASN A 156 -6.34 -9.94 -2.13
N VAL A 157 -5.21 -10.10 -1.45
CA VAL A 157 -4.31 -8.98 -1.12
C VAL A 157 -2.95 -9.26 -1.70
N ARG A 158 -2.29 -8.21 -2.22
CA ARG A 158 -0.86 -8.20 -2.47
C ARG A 158 -0.27 -6.90 -1.91
N SER A 159 0.75 -6.99 -1.07
CA SER A 159 1.55 -5.84 -0.62
C SER A 159 3.01 -6.15 -0.92
N ALA A 160 3.67 -5.35 -1.76
CA ALA A 160 5.04 -5.64 -2.19
C ALA A 160 5.87 -4.39 -2.43
N SER A 161 7.12 -4.41 -1.98
CA SER A 161 8.11 -3.38 -2.33
C SER A 161 8.63 -3.54 -3.75
N ARG A 162 8.75 -2.44 -4.50
CA ARG A 162 9.30 -2.44 -5.87
C ARG A 162 10.81 -2.64 -5.92
N ALA A 163 11.50 -2.27 -4.85
CA ALA A 163 12.95 -2.36 -4.73
C ALA A 163 13.37 -2.69 -3.30
N GLY A 164 14.64 -3.08 -3.16
CA GLY A 164 15.19 -3.57 -1.91
C GLY A 164 14.93 -5.05 -1.69
N PHE A 165 15.81 -5.72 -0.95
CA PHE A 165 15.62 -7.13 -0.56
C PHE A 165 14.76 -7.26 0.70
N LEU A 166 14.98 -6.38 1.68
CA LEU A 166 14.22 -6.30 2.94
C LEU A 166 13.30 -5.09 2.93
N ASP A 167 12.17 -5.18 3.64
CA ASP A 167 11.26 -4.05 3.88
C ASP A 167 11.24 -3.58 5.34
N PHE A 168 11.97 -4.25 6.23
CA PHE A 168 12.02 -3.97 7.67
C PHE A 168 10.65 -3.97 8.34
N GLY A 169 9.75 -4.85 7.92
CA GLY A 169 8.42 -5.01 8.51
C GLY A 169 7.36 -4.03 7.97
N VAL A 170 7.68 -3.23 6.95
CA VAL A 170 6.79 -2.20 6.41
C VAL A 170 5.50 -2.83 5.84
N ASN A 171 5.60 -3.84 4.97
CA ASN A 171 4.40 -4.43 4.37
C ASN A 171 3.54 -5.17 5.40
N ALA A 172 4.14 -5.83 6.40
CA ALA A 172 3.42 -6.47 7.49
C ALA A 172 2.60 -5.46 8.32
N LYS A 173 3.23 -4.34 8.71
CA LYS A 173 2.56 -3.26 9.46
C LYS A 173 1.40 -2.66 8.66
N ARG A 174 1.58 -2.47 7.36
CA ARG A 174 0.53 -1.97 6.47
C ARG A 174 -0.66 -2.92 6.41
N ILE A 175 -0.42 -4.20 6.13
CA ILE A 175 -1.47 -5.23 6.11
C ILE A 175 -2.20 -5.29 7.45
N ASN A 176 -1.48 -5.27 8.57
CA ASN A 176 -2.09 -5.34 9.90
C ASN A 176 -2.98 -4.13 10.21
N TRP A 177 -2.64 -2.94 9.71
CA TRP A 177 -3.51 -1.78 9.84
C TRP A 177 -4.85 -2.01 9.13
N TYR A 178 -4.81 -2.51 7.88
CA TYR A 178 -6.01 -2.86 7.12
C TYR A 178 -6.80 -3.99 7.76
N ALA A 179 -6.12 -5.05 8.18
CA ALA A 179 -6.71 -6.19 8.86
C ALA A 179 -7.49 -5.74 10.10
N LYS A 180 -6.88 -4.89 10.94
CA LYS A 180 -7.52 -4.32 12.13
C LYS A 180 -8.71 -3.43 11.78
N TYR A 181 -8.57 -2.53 10.80
CA TYR A 181 -9.66 -1.64 10.38
C TYR A 181 -10.88 -2.44 9.92
N LEU A 182 -10.68 -3.41 9.02
CA LEU A 182 -11.76 -4.23 8.46
C LEU A 182 -12.35 -5.20 9.50
N ARG A 183 -11.54 -5.73 10.41
CA ARG A 183 -12.01 -6.58 11.52
C ARG A 183 -13.03 -5.85 12.39
N ASN A 184 -12.81 -4.56 12.65
CA ASN A 184 -13.76 -3.74 13.40
C ASN A 184 -15.11 -3.53 12.65
N LEU A 185 -15.14 -3.79 11.35
CA LEU A 185 -16.35 -3.77 10.50
C LEU A 185 -16.95 -5.18 10.28
N GLY A 186 -16.46 -6.19 11.01
CA GLY A 186 -16.97 -7.55 10.98
C GLY A 186 -16.34 -8.47 9.93
N TRP A 187 -15.20 -8.08 9.35
CA TRP A 187 -14.46 -8.94 8.42
C TRP A 187 -13.62 -9.99 9.17
N GLU A 188 -13.48 -11.18 8.60
CA GLU A 188 -12.47 -12.14 9.03
C GLU A 188 -11.14 -11.79 8.35
N THR A 189 -10.11 -11.57 9.16
CA THR A 189 -8.78 -11.14 8.73
C THR A 189 -7.71 -11.88 9.52
N THR A 190 -6.45 -11.81 9.08
CA THR A 190 -5.32 -12.43 9.78
C THR A 190 -4.20 -11.41 9.94
N ASP A 191 -3.71 -11.25 11.17
CA ASP A 191 -2.54 -10.40 11.42
C ASP A 191 -1.26 -11.12 11.00
N VAL A 192 -0.33 -10.38 10.44
CA VAL A 192 1.03 -10.80 10.10
C VAL A 192 1.91 -10.56 11.33
N THR A 193 2.25 -11.63 12.07
CA THR A 193 3.02 -11.56 13.32
C THR A 193 4.25 -12.50 13.27
N PRO A 194 5.23 -12.32 14.17
CA PRO A 194 6.38 -13.22 14.25
C PRO A 194 6.00 -14.70 14.44
N ASP A 195 4.85 -14.98 15.05
CA ASP A 195 4.41 -16.35 15.33
C ASP A 195 3.97 -17.10 14.07
N ASN A 196 3.25 -16.45 13.16
CA ASN A 196 2.73 -17.07 11.94
C ASN A 196 3.57 -16.79 10.68
N TYR A 197 4.42 -15.76 10.70
CA TYR A 197 5.33 -15.36 9.61
C TYR A 197 6.80 -15.32 10.05
N ARG A 198 7.22 -16.32 10.83
CA ARG A 198 8.53 -16.36 11.49
C ARG A 198 9.71 -16.05 10.57
N PHE A 199 9.77 -16.63 9.37
CA PHE A 199 10.94 -16.42 8.50
C PHE A 199 11.00 -14.99 7.96
N TYR A 200 9.86 -14.39 7.62
CA TYR A 200 9.79 -12.98 7.23
C TYR A 200 10.34 -12.07 8.33
N PHE A 201 9.87 -12.23 9.57
CA PHE A 201 10.31 -11.38 10.69
C PHE A 201 11.78 -11.60 11.04
N LYS A 202 12.24 -12.86 11.01
CA LYS A 202 13.66 -13.21 11.22
C LYS A 202 14.57 -12.57 10.18
N GLN A 203 14.21 -12.64 8.90
CA GLN A 203 15.02 -12.08 7.81
C GLN A 203 15.03 -10.54 7.84
N ASN A 204 13.92 -9.93 8.26
CA ASN A 204 13.83 -8.48 8.43
C ASN A 204 14.46 -7.98 9.74
N GLY A 205 14.84 -8.86 10.67
CA GLY A 205 15.37 -8.48 11.99
C GLY A 205 14.34 -7.72 12.84
N THR A 206 13.08 -8.15 12.79
CA THR A 206 11.93 -7.48 13.40
C THR A 206 11.09 -8.40 14.30
N GLU A 207 11.68 -9.51 14.75
CA GLU A 207 11.09 -10.41 15.75
C GLU A 207 10.77 -9.71 17.07
#